data_AF-A0AAE4B0A5-F1
#
_entry.id   AF-A0AAE4B0A5-F1
#
_cell.length_a   1.000
_cell.length_b   1.000
_cell.length_c   1.000
_cell.angle_alpha   90.00
_cell.angle_beta   90.00
_cell.angle_gamma   90.00
#
_symmetry.space_group_name_H-M   'P 1'
#
loop_
_entity.id
_entity.type
_entity.pdbx_description
1 polymer ?
#
loop_
_entity_poly.entity_id
_entity_poly.type
_entity_poly.pdbx_seq_one_letter_code
_entity_poly.pdbx_strand_id
1 'polypeptide(L)'
;MSGRYLDEADLAFLAGVTKAVAPGRVVNAVAMVAAWRAHLAKFEDDLLLSPDDRRVWGAHDLVAALCVRDWIAEVSALLPSDLRHRYDRTVAEIDDRFRGFTEPDVDGLVERAADFPDSMHDWWWFRLPRTGPVRDDLERSRG
;
A
#
# COMPACT_ATOMS: atom_id res chain seq x y z
N MET A 1 9.99 13.97 -0.47
CA MET A 1 9.84 12.80 -1.38
C MET A 1 10.54 13.14 -2.68
N SER A 2 11.75 12.62 -2.87
CA SER A 2 12.35 12.50 -4.20
C SER A 2 12.62 11.00 -4.34
N GLY A 3 11.89 10.34 -5.22
CA GLY A 3 12.35 9.06 -5.75
C GLY A 3 13.54 9.38 -6.64
N ARG A 4 14.55 8.49 -6.71
CA ARG A 4 15.75 8.69 -7.54
C ARG A 4 15.42 8.98 -9.02
N TYR A 5 14.18 8.73 -9.41
CA TYR A 5 13.69 8.73 -10.78
C TYR A 5 12.71 9.86 -11.10
N LEU A 6 12.24 10.63 -10.13
CA LEU A 6 11.33 11.75 -10.36
C LEU A 6 12.05 13.06 -10.08
N ASP A 7 12.05 13.95 -11.06
CA ASP A 7 12.56 15.31 -10.90
C ASP A 7 11.49 16.28 -10.35
N GLU A 8 11.84 17.55 -10.18
CA GLU A 8 10.92 18.56 -9.64
C GLU A 8 9.72 18.83 -10.56
N ALA A 9 9.92 18.78 -11.89
CA ALA A 9 8.84 18.99 -12.86
C ALA A 9 7.87 17.80 -12.85
N ASP A 10 8.39 16.58 -12.77
CA ASP A 10 7.60 15.37 -12.58
C ASP A 10 6.74 15.46 -11.31
N LEU A 11 7.35 15.87 -10.18
CA LEU A 11 6.64 16.02 -8.91
C LEU A 11 5.55 17.10 -8.99
N ALA A 12 5.82 18.23 -9.64
CA ALA A 12 4.84 19.29 -9.84
C ALA A 12 3.65 18.82 -10.69
N PHE A 13 3.92 18.06 -11.77
CA PHE A 13 2.87 17.47 -12.58
C PHE A 13 2.04 16.45 -11.78
N LEU A 14 2.70 15.51 -11.10
CA LEU A 14 2.04 14.46 -10.31
C LEU A 14 1.22 15.03 -9.15
N ALA A 15 1.59 16.20 -8.60
CA ALA A 15 0.80 16.89 -7.59
C ALA A 15 -0.56 17.38 -8.13
N GLY A 16 -0.68 17.60 -9.45
CA GLY A 16 -1.94 17.91 -10.13
C GLY A 16 -2.76 16.68 -10.55
N VAL A 17 -2.17 15.49 -10.57
CA VAL A 17 -2.88 14.24 -10.89
C VAL A 17 -3.58 13.73 -9.64
N THR A 18 -4.92 13.70 -9.67
CA THR A 18 -5.73 13.44 -8.49
C THR A 18 -6.75 12.33 -8.69
N LYS A 19 -7.15 11.68 -7.59
CA LYS A 19 -8.23 10.67 -7.55
C LYS A 19 -9.14 10.94 -6.36
N ALA A 20 -10.45 10.79 -6.57
CA ALA A 20 -11.42 10.74 -5.48
C ALA A 20 -11.29 9.39 -4.75
N VAL A 21 -11.07 9.45 -3.43
CA VAL A 21 -10.83 8.27 -2.58
C VAL A 21 -11.96 8.03 -1.57
N ALA A 22 -12.78 9.06 -1.34
CA ALA A 22 -14.00 9.01 -0.55
C ALA A 22 -14.89 10.21 -0.93
N PRO A 23 -16.18 10.25 -0.55
CA PRO A 23 -17.03 11.41 -0.75
C PRO A 23 -16.37 12.70 -0.22
N GLY A 24 -16.16 13.68 -1.10
CA GLY A 24 -15.52 14.95 -0.75
C GLY A 24 -14.01 14.89 -0.47
N ARG A 25 -13.36 13.73 -0.65
CA ARG A 25 -11.92 13.56 -0.42
C ARG A 25 -11.19 13.18 -1.69
N VAL A 26 -10.21 14.00 -2.03
CA VAL A 26 -9.33 13.83 -3.18
C VAL A 26 -7.88 13.78 -2.71
N VAL A 27 -7.09 12.89 -3.30
CA VAL A 27 -5.66 12.75 -3.02
C VAL A 27 -4.89 12.83 -4.34
N ASN A 28 -3.70 13.43 -4.33
CA ASN A 28 -2.82 13.47 -5.50
C ASN A 28 -1.82 12.31 -5.53
N ALA A 29 -1.27 12.03 -6.72
CA ALA A 29 -0.36 10.91 -6.94
C ALA A 29 0.86 10.93 -6.00
N VAL A 30 1.42 12.12 -5.76
CA VAL A 30 2.55 12.31 -4.85
C VAL A 30 2.19 11.88 -3.42
N ALA A 31 1.03 12.32 -2.93
CA ALA A 31 0.53 11.98 -1.59
C ALA A 31 0.17 10.49 -1.46
N MET A 32 -0.30 9.83 -2.53
CA MET A 32 -0.55 8.39 -2.51
C MET A 32 0.75 7.59 -2.33
N VAL A 33 1.80 7.91 -3.08
CA VAL A 33 3.12 7.26 -2.93
C VAL A 33 3.71 7.53 -1.54
N ALA A 34 3.51 8.75 -1.01
CA ALA A 34 3.88 9.08 0.36
C ALA A 34 3.15 8.20 1.37
N ALA A 35 1.83 8.07 1.22
CA ALA A 35 0.98 7.29 2.08
C ALA A 35 1.39 5.83 2.04
N TRP A 36 1.59 5.24 0.85
CA TRP A 36 2.05 3.86 0.73
C TRP A 36 3.36 3.63 1.49
N ARG A 37 4.38 4.47 1.25
CA ARG A 37 5.65 4.40 1.97
C ARG A 37 5.48 4.54 3.49
N ALA A 38 4.62 5.44 3.95
CA ALA A 38 4.39 5.67 5.37
C ALA A 38 3.69 4.48 6.04
N HIS A 39 2.73 3.85 5.36
CA HIS A 39 2.07 2.64 5.88
C HIS A 39 3.08 1.50 6.01
N LEU A 40 3.91 1.28 5.00
CA LEU A 40 4.94 0.24 5.07
C LEU A 40 5.93 0.47 6.22
N ALA A 41 6.40 1.71 6.40
CA ALA A 41 7.29 2.04 7.51
C ALA A 41 6.61 1.78 8.86
N LYS A 42 5.32 2.11 9.00
CA LYS A 42 4.56 1.83 10.23
C LYS A 42 4.43 0.34 10.49
N PHE A 43 4.15 -0.48 9.48
CA PHE A 43 4.10 -1.93 9.64
C PHE A 43 5.45 -2.52 10.03
N GLU A 44 6.54 -2.05 9.41
CA GLU A 44 7.91 -2.45 9.77
C GLU A 44 8.23 -2.12 11.24
N ASP A 45 7.88 -0.90 11.69
CA ASP A 45 8.08 -0.46 13.08
C ASP A 45 7.25 -1.28 14.09
N ASP A 46 6.08 -1.77 13.67
CA ASP A 46 5.19 -2.57 14.51
C ASP A 46 5.57 -4.05 14.62
N LEU A 47 6.45 -4.57 13.74
CA LEU A 47 6.72 -6.02 13.61
C LEU A 47 7.10 -6.72 14.93
N LEU A 48 7.75 -5.99 15.84
CA LEU A 48 8.26 -6.50 17.11
C LEU A 48 7.44 -6.04 18.33
N LEU A 49 6.37 -5.29 18.12
CA LEU A 49 5.50 -4.82 19.18
C LEU A 49 4.49 -5.89 19.60
N SER A 50 4.03 -5.79 20.84
CA SER A 50 2.96 -6.66 21.35
C SER A 50 1.64 -6.37 20.62
N PRO A 51 0.84 -7.38 20.25
CA PRO A 51 -0.51 -7.20 19.74
C PRO A 51 -1.45 -6.42 20.68
N ASP A 52 -1.16 -6.42 21.99
CA ASP A 52 -1.95 -5.68 22.99
C ASP A 52 -1.58 -4.18 23.06
N ASP A 53 -0.52 -3.74 22.37
CA ASP A 53 -0.15 -2.33 22.31
C ASP A 53 -1.14 -1.57 21.42
N ARG A 54 -1.90 -0.65 22.02
CA ARG A 54 -2.96 0.12 21.34
C ARG A 54 -2.48 0.97 20.15
N ARG A 55 -1.17 1.09 19.94
CA ARG A 55 -0.57 1.85 18.83
C ARG A 55 -0.33 1.00 17.60
N VAL A 56 -0.38 -0.33 17.72
CA VAL A 56 -0.11 -1.22 16.58
C VAL A 56 -1.25 -1.18 15.58
N TRP A 57 -0.90 -1.35 14.33
CA TRP A 57 -1.85 -1.48 13.24
C TRP A 57 -2.24 -2.95 13.04
N GLY A 58 -3.51 -3.16 12.67
CA GLY A 58 -4.12 -4.48 12.49
C GLY A 58 -4.45 -4.81 11.04
N ALA A 59 -5.30 -5.82 10.84
CA ALA A 59 -5.69 -6.29 9.51
C ALA A 59 -6.38 -5.19 8.67
N HIS A 60 -7.24 -4.39 9.29
CA HIS A 60 -7.96 -3.30 8.60
C HIS A 60 -7.02 -2.20 8.10
N ASP A 61 -5.95 -1.91 8.84
CA ASP A 61 -4.94 -0.93 8.42
C ASP A 61 -4.14 -1.46 7.22
N LEU A 62 -3.86 -2.77 7.18
CA LEU A 62 -3.26 -3.41 6.01
C LEU A 62 -4.17 -3.28 4.79
N VAL A 63 -5.45 -3.61 4.92
CA VAL A 63 -6.45 -3.47 3.85
C VAL A 63 -6.47 -2.01 3.34
N ALA A 64 -6.50 -1.02 4.23
CA ALA A 64 -6.47 0.39 3.84
C ALA A 64 -5.19 0.75 3.07
N ALA A 65 -4.03 0.20 3.46
CA ALA A 65 -2.77 0.42 2.75
C ALA A 65 -2.79 -0.21 1.35
N LEU A 66 -3.39 -1.39 1.18
CA LEU A 66 -3.52 -2.07 -0.11
C LEU A 66 -4.45 -1.32 -1.07
N CYS A 67 -5.55 -0.74 -0.56
CA CYS A 67 -6.39 0.18 -1.33
C CYS A 67 -5.61 1.40 -1.85
N VAL A 68 -4.69 1.95 -1.05
CA VAL A 68 -3.78 3.02 -1.53
C VAL A 68 -2.92 2.52 -2.69
N ARG A 69 -2.45 1.27 -2.62
CA ARG A 69 -1.64 0.69 -3.70
C ARG A 69 -2.44 0.44 -4.98
N ASP A 70 -3.73 0.11 -4.87
CA ASP A 70 -4.64 0.04 -6.01
C ASP A 70 -4.79 1.42 -6.67
N TRP A 71 -5.01 2.47 -5.86
CA TRP A 71 -5.11 3.83 -6.39
C TRP A 71 -3.84 4.29 -7.10
N ILE A 72 -2.67 3.88 -6.61
CA ILE A 72 -1.39 4.13 -7.28
C ILE A 72 -1.34 3.44 -8.65
N ALA A 73 -1.81 2.20 -8.74
CA ALA A 73 -1.86 1.45 -10.01
C ALA A 73 -2.83 2.08 -11.01
N GLU A 74 -4.01 2.48 -10.55
CA GLU A 74 -5.00 3.19 -11.37
C GLU A 74 -4.44 4.52 -11.90
N VAL A 75 -3.81 5.31 -11.04
CA VAL A 75 -3.18 6.58 -11.45
C VAL A 75 -2.06 6.34 -12.45
N SER A 76 -1.20 5.35 -12.21
CA SER A 76 -0.11 4.99 -13.14
C SER A 76 -0.63 4.71 -14.55
N ALA A 77 -1.74 3.99 -14.67
CA ALA A 77 -2.34 3.66 -15.97
C ALA A 77 -2.80 4.89 -16.78
N LEU A 78 -2.98 6.05 -16.14
CA LEU A 78 -3.41 7.31 -16.76
C LEU A 78 -2.23 8.23 -17.11
N LEU A 79 -1.01 7.92 -16.67
CA LEU A 79 0.15 8.78 -16.90
C LEU A 79 0.72 8.63 -18.32
N PRO A 80 1.28 9.70 -18.91
CA PRO A 80 2.08 9.60 -20.14
C PRO A 80 3.21 8.57 -19.97
N SER A 81 3.52 7.80 -21.03
CA SER A 81 4.45 6.65 -20.98
C SER A 81 5.76 6.95 -20.24
N ASP A 82 6.40 8.07 -20.56
CA ASP A 82 7.72 8.41 -20.03
C ASP A 82 7.67 8.70 -18.54
N LEU A 83 6.64 9.43 -18.10
CA LEU A 83 6.41 9.72 -16.68
C LEU A 83 5.96 8.45 -15.94
N ARG A 84 5.09 7.65 -16.55
CA ARG A 84 4.64 6.36 -16.02
C ARG A 84 5.82 5.46 -15.68
N HIS A 85 6.79 5.30 -16.59
CA HIS A 85 7.97 4.48 -16.33
C HIS A 85 8.80 4.96 -15.12
N ARG A 86 8.94 6.28 -14.92
CA ARG A 86 9.67 6.85 -13.77
C ARG A 86 8.88 6.71 -12.47
N TYR A 87 7.57 6.90 -12.55
CA TYR A 87 6.63 6.71 -11.44
C TYR A 87 6.60 5.25 -10.99
N ASP A 88 6.40 4.31 -11.89
CA ASP A 88 6.34 2.87 -11.61
C ASP A 88 7.64 2.37 -11.00
N ARG A 89 8.80 2.85 -11.47
CA ARG A 89 10.09 2.53 -10.84
C ARG A 89 10.20 3.04 -9.41
N THR A 90 9.67 4.24 -9.13
CA THR A 90 9.66 4.79 -7.76
C THR A 90 8.75 3.96 -6.84
N VAL A 91 7.61 3.50 -7.35
CA VAL A 91 6.69 2.62 -6.63
C VAL A 91 7.31 1.24 -6.42
N ALA A 92 7.99 0.68 -7.43
CA ALA A 92 8.65 -0.62 -7.35
C ALA A 92 9.69 -0.69 -6.22
N GLU A 93 10.48 0.36 -6.00
CA GLU A 93 11.43 0.43 -4.88
C GLU A 93 10.72 0.32 -3.51
N ILE A 94 9.51 0.86 -3.40
CA ILE A 94 8.69 0.78 -2.18
C ILE A 94 8.06 -0.62 -2.07
N ASP A 95 7.57 -1.16 -3.18
CA ASP A 95 7.00 -2.51 -3.27
C ASP A 95 8.05 -3.60 -2.91
N ASP A 96 9.32 -3.39 -3.21
CA ASP A 96 10.40 -4.30 -2.81
C ASP A 96 10.58 -4.34 -1.29
N ARG A 97 10.36 -3.20 -0.60
CA ARG A 97 10.32 -3.19 0.88
C ARG A 97 9.14 -4.00 1.40
N PHE A 98 7.97 -3.82 0.81
CA PHE A 98 6.78 -4.63 1.15
C PHE A 98 7.06 -6.12 0.99
N ARG A 99 7.62 -6.55 -0.14
CA ARG A 99 8.05 -7.95 -0.34
C ARG A 99 9.10 -8.39 0.68
N GLY A 100 9.96 -7.47 1.10
CA GLY A 100 11.04 -7.69 2.05
C GLY A 100 10.59 -8.18 3.42
N PHE A 101 9.40 -7.79 3.91
CA PHE A 101 8.86 -8.23 5.21
C PHE A 101 7.57 -9.08 5.11
N THR A 102 7.04 -9.30 3.92
CA THR A 102 5.85 -10.13 3.68
C THR A 102 6.19 -11.46 3.01
N GLU A 103 5.23 -12.38 3.04
CA GLU A 103 5.23 -13.67 2.35
C GLU A 103 3.92 -13.89 1.58
N PRO A 104 3.85 -14.86 0.65
CA PRO A 104 2.61 -15.19 -0.04
C PRO A 104 1.48 -15.58 0.92
N ASP A 105 0.31 -15.00 0.72
CA ASP A 105 -0.91 -15.34 1.47
C ASP A 105 -1.63 -16.53 0.84
N VAL A 106 -1.09 -17.72 1.10
CA VAL A 106 -1.62 -18.99 0.56
C VAL A 106 -3.03 -19.32 1.05
N ASP A 107 -3.40 -18.81 2.22
CA ASP A 107 -4.68 -19.09 2.87
C ASP A 107 -5.76 -18.04 2.54
N GLY A 108 -5.40 -16.94 1.85
CA GLY A 108 -6.31 -15.85 1.51
C GLY A 108 -6.84 -15.09 2.73
N LEU A 109 -6.02 -14.91 3.76
CA LEU A 109 -6.39 -14.19 4.98
C LEU A 109 -6.67 -12.71 4.73
N VAL A 110 -5.87 -12.05 3.91
CA VAL A 110 -5.99 -10.61 3.62
C VAL A 110 -7.27 -10.31 2.86
N GLU A 111 -7.59 -11.10 1.83
CA GLU A 111 -8.82 -10.94 1.06
C GLU A 111 -10.06 -11.16 1.93
N ARG A 112 -10.05 -12.16 2.82
CA ARG A 112 -11.13 -12.35 3.79
C ARG A 112 -11.30 -11.17 4.73
N ALA A 113 -10.20 -10.57 5.19
CA ALA A 113 -10.24 -9.42 6.08
C ALA A 113 -10.74 -8.14 5.40
N ALA A 114 -10.70 -8.06 4.07
CA ALA A 114 -11.23 -6.92 3.33
C ALA A 114 -12.76 -6.84 3.43
N ASP A 115 -13.47 -7.96 3.64
CA ASP A 115 -14.94 -8.04 3.71
C ASP A 115 -15.65 -7.45 2.47
N PHE A 116 -14.96 -7.35 1.33
CA PHE A 116 -15.55 -7.05 0.03
C PHE A 116 -14.92 -7.95 -1.05
N PRO A 117 -15.73 -8.65 -1.86
CA PRO A 117 -15.22 -9.43 -2.97
C PRO A 117 -14.83 -8.48 -4.10
N ASP A 118 -13.54 -8.24 -4.28
CA ASP A 118 -13.02 -7.62 -5.50
C ASP A 118 -12.12 -8.60 -6.26
N SER A 119 -12.61 -9.05 -7.41
CA SER A 119 -11.92 -10.01 -8.29
C SER A 119 -10.71 -9.40 -9.02
N MET A 120 -10.41 -8.11 -8.81
CA MET A 120 -9.36 -7.37 -9.51
C MET A 120 -8.10 -7.11 -8.68
N HIS A 121 -7.97 -7.76 -7.53
CA HIS A 121 -6.78 -7.66 -6.70
C HIS A 121 -5.50 -8.10 -7.43
N ASP A 122 -4.49 -7.24 -7.47
CA ASP A 122 -3.16 -7.55 -8.03
C ASP A 122 -2.26 -8.22 -6.97
N TRP A 123 -1.02 -8.57 -7.33
CA TRP A 123 -0.10 -9.39 -6.54
C TRP A 123 0.12 -8.93 -5.09
N TRP A 124 -0.05 -7.64 -4.76
CA TRP A 124 0.16 -7.11 -3.41
C TRP A 124 -0.91 -7.57 -2.41
N TRP A 125 -2.12 -7.88 -2.88
CA TRP A 125 -3.20 -8.42 -2.04
C TRP A 125 -2.96 -9.87 -1.61
N PHE A 126 -2.16 -10.61 -2.37
CA PHE A 126 -1.80 -12.00 -2.07
C PHE A 126 -0.55 -12.09 -1.19
N ARG A 127 -0.36 -11.11 -0.30
CA ARG A 127 0.78 -11.06 0.62
C ARG A 127 0.35 -10.60 1.99
N LEU A 128 0.96 -11.21 3.02
CA LEU A 128 0.80 -10.80 4.40
C LEU A 128 2.15 -10.68 5.11
N PRO A 129 2.26 -9.87 6.19
CA PRO A 129 3.45 -9.83 7.03
C PRO A 129 3.82 -11.22 7.55
N ARG A 130 5.11 -11.53 7.60
CA ARG A 130 5.60 -12.82 8.12
C ARG A 130 5.33 -13.00 9.61
N THR A 131 5.31 -11.89 10.35
CA THR A 131 5.15 -11.84 11.81
C THR A 131 4.49 -10.53 12.21
N GLY A 132 4.16 -10.42 13.49
CA GLY A 132 3.77 -9.16 14.12
C GLY A 132 2.26 -8.96 14.19
N PRO A 133 1.82 -7.80 14.72
CA PRO A 133 0.43 -7.59 15.11
C PRO A 133 -0.60 -7.81 14.00
N VAL A 134 -0.29 -7.36 12.77
CA VAL A 134 -1.16 -7.57 11.60
C VAL A 134 -1.34 -9.06 11.28
N ARG A 135 -0.26 -9.85 11.34
CA ARG A 135 -0.30 -11.30 11.09
C ARG A 135 -1.17 -11.99 12.15
N ASP A 136 -0.92 -11.68 13.41
CA ASP A 136 -1.68 -12.27 14.53
C ASP A 136 -3.16 -11.89 14.46
N ASP A 137 -3.47 -10.67 14.02
CA ASP A 137 -4.84 -10.18 13.84
C ASP A 137 -5.57 -10.95 12.73
N LEU A 138 -4.94 -11.09 11.57
CA LEU A 138 -5.44 -11.88 10.44
C LEU A 138 -5.72 -13.35 10.84
N GLU A 139 -4.83 -13.95 11.64
CA GLU A 139 -5.00 -15.32 12.11
C GLU A 139 -6.11 -15.46 13.16
N ARG A 140 -6.32 -14.47 14.02
CA ARG A 140 -7.44 -14.46 14.99
C ARG A 140 -8.79 -14.34 14.29
N SER A 141 -8.87 -13.56 13.21
CA SER A 141 -10.09 -13.41 12.41
C SER A 141 -10.45 -14.65 11.58
N ARG A 142 -9.65 -15.71 11.62
CA ARG A 142 -9.93 -17.02 10.99
C ARG A 142 -11.00 -17.83 11.75
N GLY A 143 -11.26 -17.49 13.02
CA GLY A 143 -12.13 -18.22 13.95
C GLY A 143 -13.62 -17.98 13.75
#